data_AF-A0A7C3TPD0-F1
#
_entry.id   AF-A0A7C3TPD0-F1
#
_cell.length_a   1.000
_cell.length_b   1.000
_cell.length_c   1.000
_cell.angle_alpha   90.00
_cell.angle_beta   90.00
_cell.angle_gamma   90.00
#
_symmetry.space_group_name_H-M   'P 1'
#
loop_
_entity.id
_entity.type
_entity.pdbx_description
1 polymer ?
#
loop_
_entity_poly.entity_id
_entity_poly.type
_entity_poly.pdbx_seq_one_letter_code
_entity_poly.pdbx_strand_id
1 'polypeptide(L)'
;MPKSIMVDPVKARSATYINFQPIPVCQYNKTVGEELVRYSPKDLLRIQRDMEIIRAFESMLNEVKLRGNYKGIEYNHRGPAHLSIGQEAAAVGQAFHLTVDDHIYGSHRSHGEILAKGLSAIEQLDEQTLMQIMKDYLGGDCLRVVEKDFAGGSVKELAIDFLVYGALAEIFGREAGFNRGMGGSMHAFFPPFGIYPNNAIVGGSGDIAVGAALFKRVNHKPGIVVANIGDASISCGPVWEGMCFATMDQFRDLWDEAHRGGLPLIFNFVNNFYGMGGQPEGETMGFKMLARVGAGLNPQQMHAERIDGFNPLAVADAIQRKKKVCESGDGPVLLDVVTYRFSGHSPSDASSYREKAEIDAWMKYDPLTTFAAELVKAGVCSPMDIDGLKQRAEAIVLRCYR
;
A
#
# COMPACT_ATOMS: atom_id res chain seq x y z
N MET A 1 34.67 1.33 -10.20
CA MET A 1 35.96 0.65 -9.91
C MET A 1 35.98 0.26 -8.44
N PRO A 2 36.42 -0.96 -8.06
CA PRO A 2 36.61 -1.31 -6.65
C PRO A 2 37.63 -0.35 -6.02
N LYS A 3 37.36 0.11 -4.78
CA LYS A 3 38.33 0.91 -4.01
C LYS A 3 39.16 0.00 -3.11
N SER A 4 40.45 0.31 -2.96
CA SER A 4 41.29 -0.33 -1.97
C SER A 4 40.96 0.26 -0.59
N ILE A 5 40.43 -0.57 0.32
CA ILE A 5 40.06 -0.19 1.68
C ILE A 5 40.95 -1.00 2.63
N MET A 6 41.74 -0.31 3.46
CA MET A 6 42.66 -0.97 4.40
C MET A 6 41.88 -1.71 5.49
N VAL A 7 42.14 -3.01 5.65
CA VAL A 7 41.62 -3.81 6.75
C VAL A 7 42.67 -3.86 7.86
N ASP A 8 42.54 -2.97 8.84
CA ASP A 8 43.46 -2.93 10.00
C ASP A 8 43.18 -4.12 10.95
N PRO A 9 44.15 -5.04 11.12
CA PRO A 9 43.95 -6.24 11.94
C PRO A 9 43.88 -5.95 13.45
N VAL A 10 44.38 -4.81 13.93
CA VAL A 10 44.25 -4.38 15.33
C VAL A 10 42.83 -3.87 15.57
N LYS A 11 42.32 -3.00 14.71
CA LYS A 11 40.95 -2.48 14.78
C LYS A 11 39.91 -3.59 14.59
N ALA A 12 40.11 -4.48 13.62
CA ALA A 12 39.14 -5.55 13.32
C ALA A 12 38.96 -6.57 14.45
N ARG A 13 39.92 -6.66 15.38
CA ARG A 13 39.89 -7.60 16.51
C ARG A 13 39.79 -6.92 17.88
N SER A 14 39.64 -5.59 17.93
CA SER A 14 39.48 -4.89 19.20
C SER A 14 38.15 -5.28 19.85
N ALA A 15 38.18 -5.60 21.14
CA ALA A 15 36.96 -5.88 21.89
C ALA A 15 36.06 -4.63 21.92
N THR A 16 34.81 -4.80 21.50
CA THR A 16 33.78 -3.75 21.47
C THR A 16 32.38 -4.38 21.40
N TYR A 17 31.34 -3.54 21.42
CA TYR A 17 29.95 -3.95 21.26
C TYR A 17 29.33 -3.29 20.02
N ILE A 18 28.40 -3.99 19.38
CA ILE A 18 27.47 -3.39 18.42
C ILE A 18 26.31 -2.81 19.24
N ASN A 19 26.09 -1.50 19.13
CA ASN A 19 25.03 -0.81 19.85
C ASN A 19 23.86 -0.53 18.91
N PHE A 20 22.66 -0.88 19.37
CA PHE A 20 21.40 -0.63 18.66
C PHE A 20 20.67 0.57 19.26
N GLN A 21 19.87 1.25 18.44
CA GLN A 21 18.94 2.27 18.92
C GLN A 21 17.54 1.65 19.10
N PRO A 22 16.72 2.12 20.05
CA PRO A 22 15.35 1.66 20.17
C PRO A 22 14.59 1.83 18.85
N ILE A 23 13.94 0.75 18.39
CA ILE A 23 13.08 0.77 17.21
C ILE A 23 11.68 1.20 17.67
N PRO A 24 11.11 2.28 17.11
CA PRO A 24 9.77 2.73 17.49
C PRO A 24 8.70 1.69 17.15
N VAL A 25 7.79 1.44 18.10
CA VAL A 25 6.67 0.51 17.94
C VAL A 25 5.37 1.23 18.29
N CYS A 26 4.50 1.41 17.30
CA CYS A 26 3.17 2.01 17.41
C CYS A 26 3.15 3.30 18.25
N GLN A 27 4.08 4.22 17.99
CA GLN A 27 4.29 5.42 18.83
C GLN A 27 3.34 6.57 18.51
N TYR A 28 2.63 6.52 17.38
CA TYR A 28 1.66 7.55 17.03
C TYR A 28 0.49 7.54 18.02
N ASN A 29 0.17 8.68 18.61
CA ASN A 29 -0.76 8.79 19.73
C ASN A 29 -1.71 9.99 19.67
N LYS A 30 -1.80 10.67 18.51
CA LYS A 30 -2.66 11.84 18.35
C LYS A 30 -4.08 11.44 17.96
N THR A 31 -5.04 12.16 18.50
CA THR A 31 -6.46 12.06 18.17
C THR A 31 -6.79 12.78 16.87
N VAL A 32 -7.93 12.43 16.27
CA VAL A 32 -8.50 13.18 15.13
C VAL A 32 -8.64 14.68 15.43
N GLY A 33 -9.08 15.03 16.64
CA GLY A 33 -9.25 16.42 17.05
C GLY A 33 -7.93 17.21 17.09
N GLU A 34 -6.85 16.59 17.54
CA GLU A 34 -5.51 17.21 17.54
C GLU A 34 -4.93 17.34 16.11
N GLU A 35 -5.29 16.41 15.22
CA GLU A 35 -4.85 16.41 13.83
C GLU A 35 -5.61 17.40 12.94
N LEU A 36 -6.67 18.04 13.42
CA LEU A 36 -7.32 19.16 12.72
C LEU A 36 -6.40 20.37 12.51
N VAL A 37 -5.27 20.42 13.22
CA VAL A 37 -4.21 21.43 12.98
C VAL A 37 -3.46 21.16 11.66
N ARG A 38 -3.40 19.90 11.21
CA ARG A 38 -2.66 19.45 10.01
C ARG A 38 -3.59 19.13 8.84
N TYR A 39 -4.77 18.60 9.12
CA TYR A 39 -5.72 18.14 8.12
C TYR A 39 -7.04 18.88 8.21
N SER A 40 -7.59 19.27 7.07
CA SER A 40 -8.94 19.84 7.03
C SER A 40 -10.00 18.76 7.33
N PRO A 41 -11.22 19.15 7.75
CA PRO A 41 -12.35 18.21 7.83
C PRO A 41 -12.57 17.43 6.52
N LYS A 42 -12.36 18.08 5.36
CA LYS A 42 -12.47 17.45 4.04
C LYS A 42 -11.42 16.35 3.86
N ASP A 43 -10.18 16.58 4.29
CA ASP A 43 -9.10 15.59 4.21
C ASP A 43 -9.41 14.34 5.05
N LEU A 44 -9.92 14.55 6.27
CA LEU A 44 -10.28 13.47 7.17
C LEU A 44 -11.47 12.66 6.65
N LEU A 45 -12.48 13.32 6.08
CA LEU A 45 -13.60 12.66 5.41
C LEU A 45 -13.18 11.93 4.14
N ARG A 46 -12.16 12.43 3.43
CA ARG A 46 -11.55 11.77 2.27
C ARG A 46 -10.95 10.42 2.67
N ILE A 47 -10.22 10.37 3.79
CA ILE A 47 -9.65 9.12 4.32
C ILE A 47 -10.76 8.09 4.55
N GLN A 48 -11.85 8.46 5.23
CA GLN A 48 -12.99 7.55 5.42
C GLN A 48 -13.60 7.12 4.08
N ARG A 49 -13.89 8.08 3.18
CA ARG A 49 -14.44 7.80 1.84
C ARG A 49 -13.62 6.75 1.10
N ASP A 50 -12.30 6.92 1.08
CA ASP A 50 -11.41 6.05 0.31
C ASP A 50 -11.36 4.65 0.91
N MET A 51 -11.40 4.53 2.25
CA MET A 51 -11.53 3.22 2.91
C MET A 51 -12.87 2.54 2.60
N GLU A 52 -13.98 3.29 2.58
CA GLU A 52 -15.31 2.75 2.23
C GLU A 52 -15.36 2.24 0.77
N ILE A 53 -14.74 2.97 -0.18
CA ILE A 53 -14.65 2.52 -1.59
C ILE A 53 -13.88 1.20 -1.69
N ILE A 54 -12.73 1.10 -1.01
CA ILE A 54 -11.95 -0.15 -1.00
C ILE A 54 -12.76 -1.29 -0.38
N ARG A 55 -13.38 -1.08 0.78
CA ARG A 55 -14.21 -2.11 1.43
C ARG A 55 -15.36 -2.55 0.54
N ALA A 56 -16.06 -1.61 -0.12
CA ALA A 56 -17.16 -1.93 -1.01
C ALA A 56 -16.69 -2.76 -2.21
N PHE A 57 -15.55 -2.40 -2.80
CA PHE A 57 -14.93 -3.12 -3.90
C PHE A 57 -14.56 -4.56 -3.50
N GLU A 58 -13.86 -4.71 -2.39
CA GLU A 58 -13.43 -6.00 -1.84
C GLU A 58 -14.62 -6.89 -1.44
N SER A 59 -15.63 -6.30 -0.81
CA SER A 59 -16.85 -7.03 -0.41
C SER A 59 -17.64 -7.51 -1.62
N MET A 60 -17.73 -6.68 -2.67
CA MET A 60 -18.34 -7.07 -3.94
C MET A 60 -17.60 -8.27 -4.54
N LEU A 61 -16.27 -8.20 -4.68
CA LEU A 61 -15.49 -9.30 -5.23
C LEU A 61 -15.65 -10.59 -4.41
N ASN A 62 -15.71 -10.47 -3.09
CA ASN A 62 -15.96 -11.59 -2.20
C ASN A 62 -17.33 -12.24 -2.47
N GLU A 63 -18.39 -11.44 -2.60
CA GLU A 63 -19.72 -11.96 -2.91
C GLU A 63 -19.77 -12.66 -4.27
N VAL A 64 -19.21 -12.05 -5.31
CA VAL A 64 -19.09 -12.67 -6.65
C VAL A 64 -18.34 -14.00 -6.56
N LYS A 65 -17.25 -14.04 -5.80
CA LYS A 65 -16.42 -15.26 -5.67
C LYS A 65 -17.08 -16.39 -4.90
N LEU A 66 -17.82 -16.06 -3.84
CA LEU A 66 -18.47 -17.07 -3.00
C LEU A 66 -19.82 -17.52 -3.56
N ARG A 67 -20.53 -16.65 -4.27
CA ARG A 67 -21.94 -16.87 -4.65
C ARG A 67 -22.20 -16.82 -6.16
N GLY A 68 -21.24 -16.37 -6.96
CA GLY A 68 -21.44 -16.15 -8.40
C GLY A 68 -22.44 -15.04 -8.71
N ASN A 69 -22.72 -14.16 -7.74
CA ASN A 69 -23.73 -13.11 -7.84
C ASN A 69 -23.33 -11.91 -6.97
N TYR A 70 -23.62 -10.71 -7.46
CA TYR A 70 -23.61 -9.50 -6.65
C TYR A 70 -24.84 -8.65 -7.00
N LYS A 71 -25.66 -8.35 -5.98
CA LYS A 71 -26.88 -7.52 -6.11
C LYS A 71 -27.79 -7.94 -7.28
N GLY A 72 -27.96 -9.24 -7.51
CA GLY A 72 -28.83 -9.78 -8.55
C GLY A 72 -28.18 -9.91 -9.93
N ILE A 73 -26.92 -9.54 -10.08
CA ILE A 73 -26.16 -9.67 -11.32
C ILE A 73 -25.27 -10.91 -11.20
N GLU A 74 -25.59 -11.94 -11.97
CA GLU A 74 -24.82 -13.18 -12.01
C GLU A 74 -23.53 -13.01 -12.80
N TYR A 75 -22.42 -13.49 -12.22
CA TYR A 75 -21.15 -13.55 -12.90
C TYR A 75 -20.28 -14.68 -12.36
N ASN A 76 -19.74 -15.50 -13.26
CA ASN A 76 -18.82 -16.58 -12.89
C ASN A 76 -17.36 -16.12 -13.03
N HIS A 77 -16.77 -15.64 -11.94
CA HIS A 77 -15.37 -15.22 -11.91
C HIS A 77 -14.40 -16.41 -11.71
N ARG A 78 -13.80 -16.86 -12.81
CA ARG A 78 -12.83 -17.98 -12.81
C ARG A 78 -11.41 -17.60 -12.36
N GLY A 79 -11.05 -16.31 -12.42
CA GLY A 79 -9.71 -15.84 -12.05
C GLY A 79 -9.43 -15.90 -10.54
N PRO A 80 -8.17 -15.88 -10.09
CA PRO A 80 -7.84 -15.79 -8.67
C PRO A 80 -8.24 -14.41 -8.11
N ALA A 81 -8.52 -14.35 -6.81
CA ALA A 81 -8.73 -13.09 -6.10
C ALA A 81 -8.14 -13.21 -4.69
N HIS A 82 -7.41 -12.19 -4.25
CA HIS A 82 -6.82 -12.12 -2.91
C HIS A 82 -7.25 -10.83 -2.24
N LEU A 83 -8.19 -10.95 -1.32
CA LEU A 83 -8.91 -9.79 -0.78
C LEU A 83 -8.14 -9.08 0.33
N SER A 84 -8.17 -7.76 0.36
CA SER A 84 -7.51 -6.94 1.39
C SER A 84 -8.46 -6.47 2.50
N ILE A 85 -9.64 -7.11 2.68
CA ILE A 85 -10.63 -6.75 3.71
C ILE A 85 -9.98 -6.69 5.11
N GLY A 86 -10.05 -5.52 5.73
CA GLY A 86 -9.44 -5.19 7.02
C GLY A 86 -8.12 -4.41 6.93
N GLN A 87 -7.57 -4.23 5.73
CA GLN A 87 -6.27 -3.57 5.49
C GLN A 87 -6.42 -2.17 4.87
N GLU A 88 -7.64 -1.62 4.86
CA GLU A 88 -7.96 -0.38 4.14
C GLU A 88 -7.22 0.84 4.72
N ALA A 89 -7.15 0.96 6.04
CA ALA A 89 -6.45 2.06 6.71
C ALA A 89 -4.95 2.07 6.37
N ALA A 90 -4.32 0.89 6.27
CA ALA A 90 -2.91 0.77 5.88
C ALA A 90 -2.70 1.25 4.44
N ALA A 91 -3.56 0.87 3.51
CA ALA A 91 -3.48 1.30 2.12
C ALA A 91 -3.74 2.81 1.95
N VAL A 92 -4.83 3.32 2.52
CA VAL A 92 -5.24 4.73 2.41
C VAL A 92 -4.26 5.65 3.11
N GLY A 93 -3.87 5.32 4.34
CA GLY A 93 -2.88 6.09 5.09
C GLY A 93 -1.53 6.14 4.36
N GLN A 94 -1.11 5.03 3.74
CA GLN A 94 0.12 5.01 2.95
C GLN A 94 0.03 5.97 1.75
N ALA A 95 -1.05 5.89 0.99
CA ALA A 95 -1.22 6.64 -0.25
C ALA A 95 -1.46 8.15 -0.04
N PHE A 96 -1.93 8.56 1.15
CA PHE A 96 -2.48 9.89 1.40
C PHE A 96 -1.55 11.05 0.99
N HIS A 97 -0.25 10.90 1.22
CA HIS A 97 0.79 11.91 0.93
C HIS A 97 1.66 11.57 -0.29
N LEU A 98 1.36 10.48 -1.00
CA LEU A 98 2.12 10.05 -2.16
C LEU A 98 1.60 10.72 -3.43
N THR A 99 2.49 11.38 -4.15
CA THR A 99 2.28 12.05 -5.45
C THR A 99 2.44 11.06 -6.60
N VAL A 100 2.05 11.41 -7.83
CA VAL A 100 2.23 10.51 -9.00
C VAL A 100 3.70 10.15 -9.30
N ASP A 101 4.65 10.96 -8.82
CA ASP A 101 6.08 10.66 -8.90
C ASP A 101 6.52 9.59 -7.89
N ASP A 102 5.74 9.35 -6.83
CA ASP A 102 6.00 8.29 -5.88
C ASP A 102 5.43 6.97 -6.41
N HIS A 103 6.33 6.02 -6.70
CA HIS A 103 5.97 4.75 -7.32
C HIS A 103 5.64 3.71 -6.24
N ILE A 104 4.54 2.99 -6.39
CA ILE A 104 4.21 1.81 -5.57
C ILE A 104 4.34 0.53 -6.39
N TYR A 105 4.88 -0.51 -5.77
CA TYR A 105 4.94 -1.87 -6.30
C TYR A 105 4.25 -2.80 -5.32
N GLY A 106 3.12 -3.40 -5.72
CA GLY A 106 2.30 -4.24 -4.85
C GLY A 106 2.61 -5.73 -4.93
N SER A 107 1.99 -6.48 -4.03
CA SER A 107 1.94 -7.94 -4.03
C SER A 107 0.70 -8.45 -4.78
N HIS A 108 0.38 -9.73 -4.64
CA HIS A 108 -0.87 -10.30 -5.17
C HIS A 108 -2.14 -9.79 -4.46
N ARG A 109 -2.02 -9.10 -3.31
CA ARG A 109 -3.12 -8.56 -2.49
C ARG A 109 -3.17 -7.03 -2.52
N SER A 110 -3.13 -6.46 -3.72
CA SER A 110 -2.89 -5.02 -3.89
C SER A 110 -4.07 -4.22 -4.44
N HIS A 111 -5.29 -4.75 -4.39
CA HIS A 111 -6.48 -3.99 -4.85
C HIS A 111 -6.65 -2.71 -4.03
N GLY A 112 -6.63 -2.82 -2.70
CA GLY A 112 -6.67 -1.67 -1.80
C GLY A 112 -5.54 -0.67 -2.06
N GLU A 113 -4.32 -1.14 -2.35
CA GLU A 113 -3.16 -0.28 -2.66
C GLU A 113 -3.32 0.46 -3.99
N ILE A 114 -3.80 -0.22 -5.04
CA ILE A 114 -4.11 0.39 -6.35
C ILE A 114 -5.16 1.48 -6.17
N LEU A 115 -6.28 1.15 -5.51
CA LEU A 115 -7.40 2.07 -5.33
C LEU A 115 -6.99 3.25 -4.45
N ALA A 116 -6.34 3.02 -3.31
CA ALA A 116 -5.86 4.09 -2.43
C ALA A 116 -4.92 5.05 -3.16
N LYS A 117 -3.96 4.51 -3.93
CA LYS A 117 -3.00 5.31 -4.69
C LYS A 117 -3.68 6.10 -5.81
N GLY A 118 -4.62 5.48 -6.52
CA GLY A 118 -5.38 6.15 -7.57
C GLY A 118 -6.29 7.25 -7.03
N LEU A 119 -7.02 7.00 -5.94
CA LEU A 119 -7.87 7.99 -5.28
C LEU A 119 -7.05 9.18 -4.76
N SER A 120 -5.87 8.92 -4.21
CA SER A 120 -4.93 9.97 -3.78
C SER A 120 -4.42 10.80 -4.97
N ALA A 121 -4.08 10.16 -6.10
CA ALA A 121 -3.69 10.87 -7.31
C ALA A 121 -4.82 11.74 -7.88
N ILE A 122 -6.06 11.23 -7.89
CA ILE A 122 -7.25 11.98 -8.33
C ILE A 122 -7.48 13.23 -7.47
N GLU A 123 -7.26 13.16 -6.16
CA GLU A 123 -7.41 14.36 -5.32
C GLU A 123 -6.34 15.41 -5.62
N GLN A 124 -5.10 14.99 -5.91
CA GLN A 124 -3.95 15.88 -6.07
C GLN A 124 -3.81 16.49 -7.47
N LEU A 125 -4.19 15.76 -8.52
CA LEU A 125 -4.11 16.22 -9.89
C LEU A 125 -5.23 17.23 -10.22
N ASP A 126 -4.92 18.17 -11.10
CA ASP A 126 -5.93 19.06 -11.68
C ASP A 126 -6.80 18.33 -12.71
N GLU A 127 -7.99 18.87 -12.95
CA GLU A 127 -8.99 18.24 -13.82
C GLU A 127 -8.54 18.12 -15.28
N GLN A 128 -7.74 19.07 -15.78
CA GLN A 128 -7.24 19.01 -17.16
C GLN A 128 -6.27 17.84 -17.33
N THR A 129 -5.33 17.69 -16.39
CA THR A 129 -4.39 16.56 -16.37
C THR A 129 -5.11 15.23 -16.22
N LEU A 130 -6.11 15.14 -15.34
CA LEU A 130 -6.91 13.92 -15.17
C LEU A 130 -7.63 13.51 -16.45
N MET A 131 -8.34 14.45 -17.10
CA MET A 131 -9.01 14.17 -18.36
C MET A 131 -8.04 13.75 -19.46
N GLN A 132 -6.86 14.37 -19.53
CA GLN A 132 -5.84 14.01 -20.52
C GLN A 132 -5.34 12.58 -20.29
N ILE A 133 -5.00 12.22 -19.05
CA ILE A 133 -4.58 10.85 -18.69
C ILE A 133 -5.65 9.83 -19.09
N MET A 134 -6.91 10.08 -18.74
CA MET A 134 -8.00 9.15 -19.02
C MET A 134 -8.29 8.99 -20.52
N LYS A 135 -8.13 10.06 -21.32
CA LYS A 135 -8.31 10.02 -22.78
C LYS A 135 -7.17 9.32 -23.50
N ASP A 136 -5.93 9.55 -23.07
CA ASP A 136 -4.75 9.03 -23.75
C ASP A 136 -4.49 7.56 -23.41
N TYR A 137 -4.76 7.16 -22.18
CA TYR A 137 -4.42 5.82 -21.72
C TYR A 137 -5.23 4.76 -22.46
N LEU A 138 -4.52 3.91 -23.21
CA LEU A 138 -5.07 2.90 -24.12
C LEU A 138 -6.13 3.47 -25.07
N GLY A 139 -5.98 4.73 -25.49
CA GLY A 139 -6.91 5.41 -26.40
C GLY A 139 -8.26 5.75 -25.77
N GLY A 140 -8.37 5.76 -24.44
CA GLY A 140 -9.58 6.19 -23.72
C GLY A 140 -10.67 5.13 -23.66
N ASP A 141 -10.32 3.86 -23.88
CA ASP A 141 -11.28 2.74 -23.94
C ASP A 141 -12.08 2.59 -22.64
N CYS A 142 -11.39 2.66 -21.49
CA CYS A 142 -12.01 2.65 -20.17
C CYS A 142 -12.92 3.88 -19.97
N LEU A 143 -12.43 5.08 -20.32
CA LEU A 143 -13.17 6.34 -20.18
C LEU A 143 -14.49 6.30 -20.94
N ARG A 144 -14.49 5.82 -22.19
CA ARG A 144 -15.70 5.72 -23.01
C ARG A 144 -16.76 4.77 -22.46
N VAL A 145 -16.39 3.83 -21.59
CA VAL A 145 -17.38 2.99 -20.91
C VAL A 145 -18.05 3.80 -19.80
N VAL A 146 -17.25 4.37 -18.89
CA VAL A 146 -17.79 5.08 -17.72
C VAL A 146 -18.55 6.36 -18.10
N GLU A 147 -18.17 7.04 -19.20
CA GLU A 147 -18.88 8.23 -19.69
C GLU A 147 -20.34 7.97 -20.08
N LYS A 148 -20.70 6.74 -20.48
CA LYS A 148 -22.08 6.43 -20.94
C LYS A 148 -23.10 6.52 -19.81
N ASP A 149 -22.70 6.09 -18.62
CA ASP A 149 -23.55 6.00 -17.44
C ASP A 149 -23.20 7.07 -16.39
N PHE A 150 -22.29 7.99 -16.72
CA PHE A 150 -21.93 9.10 -15.85
C PHE A 150 -23.06 10.15 -15.84
N ALA A 151 -23.75 10.24 -14.70
CA ALA A 151 -24.95 11.07 -14.52
C ALA A 151 -24.67 12.59 -14.41
N GLY A 152 -23.48 13.04 -14.84
CA GLY A 152 -22.96 14.39 -14.60
C GLY A 152 -22.22 14.51 -13.27
N GLY A 153 -21.38 15.55 -13.14
CA GLY A 153 -20.52 15.76 -11.99
C GLY A 153 -19.19 16.43 -12.37
N SER A 154 -18.28 16.47 -11.41
CA SER A 154 -16.90 16.93 -11.61
C SER A 154 -16.05 15.90 -12.36
N VAL A 155 -14.94 16.36 -12.95
CA VAL A 155 -13.96 15.46 -13.57
C VAL A 155 -13.38 14.47 -12.55
N LYS A 156 -13.22 14.89 -11.29
CA LYS A 156 -12.72 14.01 -10.23
C LYS A 156 -13.69 12.87 -9.93
N GLU A 157 -15.00 13.11 -9.96
CA GLU A 157 -16.00 12.03 -9.81
C GLU A 157 -15.95 11.06 -10.99
N LEU A 158 -15.84 11.57 -12.22
CA LEU A 158 -15.64 10.72 -13.40
C LEU A 158 -14.33 9.91 -13.31
N ALA A 159 -13.26 10.50 -12.77
CA ALA A 159 -11.99 9.82 -12.59
C ALA A 159 -12.05 8.72 -11.52
N ILE A 160 -12.88 8.87 -10.48
CA ILE A 160 -13.14 7.80 -9.51
C ILE A 160 -13.85 6.63 -10.19
N ASP A 161 -14.86 6.91 -11.03
CA ASP A 161 -15.55 5.88 -11.81
C ASP A 161 -14.59 5.18 -12.77
N PHE A 162 -13.77 5.93 -13.50
CA PHE A 162 -12.70 5.40 -14.35
C PHE A 162 -11.75 4.50 -13.56
N LEU A 163 -11.35 4.91 -12.35
CA LEU A 163 -10.42 4.14 -11.52
C LEU A 163 -11.03 2.81 -11.07
N VAL A 164 -12.24 2.87 -10.50
CA VAL A 164 -12.94 1.69 -9.98
C VAL A 164 -13.31 0.75 -11.12
N TYR A 165 -13.90 1.27 -12.21
CA TYR A 165 -14.23 0.47 -13.38
C TYR A 165 -13.00 -0.15 -14.02
N GLY A 166 -11.93 0.62 -14.26
CA GLY A 166 -10.72 0.12 -14.89
C GLY A 166 -10.05 -1.00 -14.09
N ALA A 167 -10.07 -0.91 -12.76
CA ALA A 167 -9.60 -1.98 -11.87
C ALA A 167 -10.52 -3.21 -11.94
N LEU A 168 -11.84 -3.04 -11.90
CA LEU A 168 -12.79 -4.15 -12.03
C LEU A 168 -12.67 -4.84 -13.40
N ALA A 169 -12.67 -4.06 -14.47
CA ALA A 169 -12.49 -4.54 -15.83
C ALA A 169 -11.19 -5.34 -15.97
N GLU A 170 -10.10 -4.90 -15.34
CA GLU A 170 -8.85 -5.65 -15.29
C GLU A 170 -9.02 -7.01 -14.58
N ILE A 171 -9.58 -7.01 -13.36
CA ILE A 171 -9.80 -8.23 -12.57
C ILE A 171 -10.70 -9.21 -13.30
N PHE A 172 -11.74 -8.73 -13.97
CA PHE A 172 -12.71 -9.55 -14.68
C PHE A 172 -12.28 -9.92 -16.11
N GLY A 173 -11.07 -9.55 -16.55
CA GLY A 173 -10.52 -9.94 -17.85
C GLY A 173 -11.21 -9.24 -19.02
N ARG A 174 -11.62 -7.98 -18.85
CA ARG A 174 -12.26 -7.16 -19.88
C ARG A 174 -11.23 -6.33 -20.63
N GLU A 175 -11.46 -6.13 -21.92
CA GLU A 175 -10.58 -5.35 -22.81
C GLU A 175 -10.40 -3.89 -22.34
N ALA A 176 -11.40 -3.33 -21.66
CA ALA A 176 -11.37 -1.99 -21.09
C ALA A 176 -10.60 -1.88 -19.76
N GLY A 177 -10.03 -2.99 -19.24
CA GLY A 177 -9.20 -2.98 -18.04
C GLY A 177 -7.87 -2.24 -18.25
N PHE A 178 -7.23 -1.82 -17.15
CA PHE A 178 -5.98 -1.04 -17.22
C PHE A 178 -4.85 -1.69 -18.00
N ASN A 179 -4.85 -3.02 -18.13
CA ASN A 179 -3.87 -3.80 -18.87
C ASN A 179 -4.56 -4.76 -19.85
N ARG A 180 -5.70 -4.33 -20.43
CA ARG A 180 -6.53 -5.11 -21.35
C ARG A 180 -7.09 -6.40 -20.73
N GLY A 181 -7.21 -6.46 -19.40
CA GLY A 181 -7.68 -7.65 -18.69
C GLY A 181 -6.67 -8.80 -18.65
N MET A 182 -5.42 -8.57 -19.07
CA MET A 182 -4.41 -9.63 -19.16
C MET A 182 -3.66 -9.87 -17.84
N GLY A 183 -3.57 -8.87 -16.97
CA GLY A 183 -2.91 -8.97 -15.67
C GLY A 183 -3.82 -9.57 -14.60
N GLY A 184 -5.13 -9.34 -14.72
CA GLY A 184 -6.12 -9.85 -13.78
C GLY A 184 -5.90 -9.32 -12.36
N SER A 185 -6.32 -10.10 -11.37
CA SER A 185 -6.30 -9.70 -9.96
C SER A 185 -4.91 -9.47 -9.36
N MET A 186 -3.88 -10.16 -9.86
CA MET A 186 -2.56 -10.19 -9.22
C MET A 186 -1.50 -9.36 -9.94
N HIS A 187 -1.77 -8.88 -11.17
CA HIS A 187 -0.84 -8.08 -11.97
C HIS A 187 -1.49 -6.80 -12.52
N ALA A 188 -2.54 -6.29 -11.86
CA ALA A 188 -3.12 -5.00 -12.19
C ALA A 188 -2.14 -3.85 -11.85
N PHE A 189 -2.11 -2.81 -12.70
CA PHE A 189 -1.29 -1.61 -12.49
C PHE A 189 -1.80 -0.45 -13.35
N PHE A 190 -1.38 0.77 -13.03
CA PHE A 190 -1.76 1.98 -13.77
C PHE A 190 -0.66 3.06 -13.63
N PRO A 191 0.37 3.05 -14.51
CA PRO A 191 1.57 3.86 -14.34
C PRO A 191 1.35 5.38 -14.28
N PRO A 192 0.35 5.98 -14.96
CA PRO A 192 0.12 7.43 -14.87
C PRO A 192 -0.12 7.94 -13.44
N PHE A 193 -0.58 7.09 -12.52
CA PHE A 193 -0.77 7.44 -11.11
C PHE A 193 0.36 6.94 -10.21
N GLY A 194 1.49 6.50 -10.76
CA GLY A 194 2.59 5.91 -10.00
C GLY A 194 2.31 4.49 -9.50
N ILE A 195 1.33 3.80 -10.09
CA ILE A 195 0.96 2.43 -9.73
C ILE A 195 1.66 1.47 -10.70
N TYR A 196 2.72 0.81 -10.25
CA TYR A 196 3.52 -0.10 -11.06
C TYR A 196 3.07 -1.56 -10.92
N PRO A 197 3.47 -2.45 -11.84
CA PRO A 197 3.05 -3.86 -11.86
C PRO A 197 3.14 -4.55 -10.51
N ASN A 198 1.99 -5.06 -10.05
CA ASN A 198 1.88 -5.96 -8.92
C ASN A 198 2.36 -7.37 -9.29
N ASN A 199 2.82 -8.12 -8.30
CA ASN A 199 3.44 -9.42 -8.52
C ASN A 199 2.70 -10.57 -7.82
N ALA A 200 2.40 -11.63 -8.58
CA ALA A 200 1.92 -12.88 -8.03
C ALA A 200 2.99 -13.64 -7.23
N ILE A 201 4.27 -13.41 -7.55
CA ILE A 201 5.41 -14.02 -6.86
C ILE A 201 5.53 -13.40 -5.47
N VAL A 202 5.49 -14.23 -4.43
CA VAL A 202 5.66 -13.79 -3.03
C VAL A 202 7.04 -13.12 -2.89
N GLY A 203 7.04 -11.87 -2.43
CA GLY A 203 8.26 -11.08 -2.28
C GLY A 203 8.85 -10.53 -3.59
N GLY A 204 8.23 -10.78 -4.76
CA GLY A 204 8.77 -10.38 -6.05
C GLY A 204 8.88 -8.86 -6.28
N SER A 205 8.19 -8.05 -5.47
CA SER A 205 8.35 -6.59 -5.52
C SER A 205 9.56 -6.11 -4.72
N GLY A 206 10.14 -6.94 -3.84
CA GLY A 206 11.22 -6.56 -2.93
C GLY A 206 12.52 -6.20 -3.64
N ASP A 207 12.87 -6.88 -4.72
CA ASP A 207 14.05 -6.60 -5.55
C ASP A 207 13.72 -5.68 -6.74
N ILE A 208 12.56 -5.84 -7.38
CA ILE A 208 12.13 -4.97 -8.49
C ILE A 208 12.08 -3.50 -8.06
N ALA A 209 11.53 -3.23 -6.86
CA ALA A 209 11.46 -1.87 -6.33
C ALA A 209 12.86 -1.27 -6.05
N VAL A 210 13.86 -2.10 -5.73
CA VAL A 210 15.25 -1.65 -5.56
C VAL A 210 15.81 -1.15 -6.89
N GLY A 211 15.57 -1.87 -7.98
CA GLY A 211 15.94 -1.44 -9.32
C GLY A 211 15.26 -0.11 -9.71
N ALA A 212 13.97 0.04 -9.38
CA ALA A 212 13.24 1.28 -9.63
C ALA A 212 13.78 2.46 -8.80
N ALA A 213 14.12 2.23 -7.53
CA ALA A 213 14.71 3.26 -6.66
C ALA A 213 16.11 3.66 -7.14
N LEU A 214 16.91 2.68 -7.57
CA LEU A 214 18.20 2.90 -8.20
C LEU A 214 18.06 3.74 -9.48
N PHE A 215 17.10 3.43 -10.34
CA PHE A 215 16.79 4.24 -11.53
C PHE A 215 16.49 5.69 -11.14
N LYS A 216 15.64 5.93 -10.13
CA LYS A 216 15.34 7.29 -9.67
C LYS A 216 16.58 8.01 -9.15
N ARG A 217 17.41 7.36 -8.32
CA ARG A 217 18.65 7.93 -7.75
C ARG A 217 19.63 8.32 -8.85
N VAL A 218 19.92 7.42 -9.79
CA VAL A 218 20.93 7.63 -10.85
C VAL A 218 20.47 8.66 -11.88
N ASN A 219 19.16 8.75 -12.16
CA ASN A 219 18.62 9.69 -13.15
C ASN A 219 18.04 10.98 -12.53
N HIS A 220 18.29 11.22 -11.24
CA HIS A 220 17.75 12.36 -10.49
C HIS A 220 16.25 12.57 -10.69
N LYS A 221 15.48 11.49 -10.71
CA LYS A 221 14.01 11.56 -10.85
C LYS A 221 13.37 11.86 -9.50
N PRO A 222 12.28 12.66 -9.48
CA PRO A 222 11.57 12.98 -8.25
C PRO A 222 10.85 11.75 -7.67
N GLY A 223 10.42 11.90 -6.41
CA GLY A 223 9.63 10.92 -5.69
C GLY A 223 10.41 9.72 -5.16
N ILE A 224 9.72 8.93 -4.35
CA ILE A 224 10.25 7.70 -3.75
C ILE A 224 9.69 6.46 -4.44
N VAL A 225 10.19 5.29 -4.05
CA VAL A 225 9.62 3.98 -4.39
C VAL A 225 9.18 3.27 -3.11
N VAL A 226 7.99 2.70 -3.12
CA VAL A 226 7.46 1.87 -2.02
C VAL A 226 7.26 0.44 -2.52
N ALA A 227 7.94 -0.51 -1.89
CA ALA A 227 7.77 -1.93 -2.10
C ALA A 227 6.74 -2.47 -1.09
N ASN A 228 5.51 -2.67 -1.53
CA ASN A 228 4.44 -3.23 -0.71
C ASN A 228 4.45 -4.76 -0.80
N ILE A 229 4.76 -5.40 0.32
CA ILE A 229 4.91 -6.85 0.43
C ILE A 229 4.35 -7.35 1.77
N GLY A 230 3.99 -8.64 1.86
CA GLY A 230 3.48 -9.22 3.11
C GLY A 230 4.61 -9.55 4.10
N ASP A 231 4.30 -9.59 5.39
CA ASP A 231 5.23 -9.93 6.47
C ASP A 231 5.97 -11.25 6.25
N ALA A 232 5.27 -12.30 5.82
CA ALA A 232 5.89 -13.60 5.55
C ALA A 232 6.90 -13.57 4.39
N SER A 233 6.83 -12.60 3.49
CA SER A 233 7.74 -12.51 2.34
C SER A 233 9.16 -12.06 2.69
N ILE A 234 9.38 -11.57 3.92
CA ILE A 234 10.70 -11.16 4.42
C ILE A 234 11.76 -12.27 4.31
N SER A 235 11.35 -13.55 4.34
CA SER A 235 12.24 -14.70 4.22
C SER A 235 12.45 -15.17 2.78
N CYS A 236 11.77 -14.56 1.81
CA CYS A 236 12.01 -14.84 0.41
C CYS A 236 13.37 -14.28 0.00
N GLY A 237 14.18 -15.10 -0.68
CA GLY A 237 15.52 -14.72 -1.16
C GLY A 237 15.57 -13.34 -1.83
N PRO A 238 14.71 -13.05 -2.82
CA PRO A 238 14.70 -11.75 -3.50
C PRO A 238 14.49 -10.54 -2.58
N VAL A 239 13.69 -10.69 -1.52
CA VAL A 239 13.47 -9.61 -0.55
C VAL A 239 14.73 -9.35 0.27
N TRP A 240 15.37 -10.41 0.77
CA TRP A 240 16.61 -10.29 1.53
C TRP A 240 17.76 -9.74 0.69
N GLU A 241 17.93 -10.26 -0.53
CA GLU A 241 18.92 -9.79 -1.50
C GLU A 241 18.68 -8.32 -1.85
N GLY A 242 17.43 -7.92 -2.08
CA GLY A 242 17.03 -6.54 -2.32
C GLY A 242 17.41 -5.60 -1.17
N MET A 243 17.14 -5.98 0.08
CA MET A 243 17.51 -5.18 1.26
C MET A 243 19.03 -5.06 1.40
N CYS A 244 19.78 -6.17 1.25
CA CYS A 244 21.24 -6.17 1.28
C CYS A 244 21.84 -5.28 0.20
N PHE A 245 21.30 -5.32 -1.03
CA PHE A 245 21.75 -4.45 -2.10
C PHE A 245 21.45 -2.99 -1.78
N ALA A 246 20.23 -2.67 -1.32
CA ALA A 246 19.79 -1.32 -1.03
C ALA A 246 20.56 -0.62 0.09
N THR A 247 21.21 -1.38 0.99
CA THR A 247 21.96 -0.85 2.14
C THR A 247 23.47 -0.77 1.93
N MET A 248 23.98 -1.10 0.74
CA MET A 248 25.41 -1.09 0.47
C MET A 248 26.05 0.31 0.66
N ASP A 249 27.17 0.37 1.39
CA ASP A 249 27.95 1.59 1.63
C ASP A 249 28.40 2.30 0.35
N GLN A 250 28.48 1.58 -0.78
CA GLN A 250 28.92 2.16 -2.05
C GLN A 250 28.10 3.37 -2.48
N PHE A 251 26.81 3.39 -2.19
CA PHE A 251 25.92 4.50 -2.52
C PHE A 251 26.31 5.78 -1.79
N ARG A 252 26.94 5.68 -0.62
CA ARG A 252 27.27 6.83 0.23
C ARG A 252 28.75 7.19 0.14
N ASP A 253 29.62 6.18 0.10
CA ASP A 253 31.06 6.38 0.30
C ASP A 253 31.88 6.26 -0.99
N LEU A 254 31.40 5.47 -1.95
CA LEU A 254 32.21 5.10 -3.11
C LEU A 254 31.86 5.87 -4.37
N TRP A 255 30.58 6.17 -4.59
CA TRP A 255 30.08 6.87 -5.77
C TRP A 255 30.54 8.33 -5.83
N ASP A 256 30.47 8.91 -7.03
CA ASP A 256 30.77 10.33 -7.27
C ASP A 256 29.77 11.21 -6.52
N GLU A 257 30.21 12.39 -6.10
CA GLU A 257 29.44 13.30 -5.25
C GLU A 257 28.02 13.55 -5.76
N ALA A 258 27.85 13.73 -7.07
CA ALA A 258 26.56 13.93 -7.71
C ALA A 258 25.57 12.78 -7.48
N HIS A 259 26.04 11.54 -7.32
CA HIS A 259 25.20 10.34 -7.20
C HIS A 259 25.16 9.78 -5.77
N ARG A 260 25.87 10.40 -4.81
CA ARG A 260 25.90 9.93 -3.43
C ARG A 260 24.54 10.03 -2.75
N GLY A 261 24.26 9.07 -1.88
CA GLY A 261 23.06 8.99 -1.07
C GLY A 261 22.38 7.63 -1.19
N GLY A 262 21.79 7.17 -0.10
CA GLY A 262 21.01 5.93 -0.05
C GLY A 262 19.83 5.94 -1.01
N LEU A 263 19.28 4.78 -1.32
CA LEU A 263 18.18 4.67 -2.28
C LEU A 263 16.88 5.32 -1.75
N PRO A 264 16.09 6.02 -2.59
CA PRO A 264 14.80 6.59 -2.19
C PRO A 264 13.72 5.48 -2.13
N LEU A 265 13.91 4.52 -1.23
CA LEU A 265 13.15 3.28 -1.15
C LEU A 265 12.57 3.06 0.25
N ILE A 266 11.30 2.69 0.31
CA ILE A 266 10.62 2.18 1.49
C ILE A 266 10.22 0.72 1.24
N PHE A 267 10.74 -0.21 2.03
CA PHE A 267 10.19 -1.56 2.16
C PHE A 267 9.02 -1.51 3.13
N ASN A 268 7.80 -1.61 2.61
CA ASN A 268 6.58 -1.56 3.39
C ASN A 268 5.99 -2.97 3.55
N PHE A 269 6.14 -3.53 4.74
CA PHE A 269 5.57 -4.83 5.09
C PHE A 269 4.17 -4.65 5.64
N VAL A 270 3.18 -5.10 4.88
CA VAL A 270 1.79 -5.18 5.33
C VAL A 270 1.66 -6.44 6.18
N ASN A 271 1.82 -6.26 7.48
CA ASN A 271 1.88 -7.34 8.45
C ASN A 271 0.49 -7.72 8.94
N ASN A 272 -0.07 -8.77 8.35
CA ASN A 272 -1.34 -9.35 8.77
C ASN A 272 -1.16 -10.63 9.59
N PHE A 273 0.06 -10.90 10.06
CA PHE A 273 0.48 -12.05 10.87
C PHE A 273 0.47 -13.42 10.17
N TYR A 274 0.12 -13.51 8.88
CA TYR A 274 -0.08 -14.80 8.20
C TYR A 274 0.47 -14.84 6.76
N GLY A 275 1.44 -15.73 6.55
CA GLY A 275 1.86 -16.23 5.23
C GLY A 275 0.99 -17.39 4.77
N MET A 276 -0.18 -17.08 4.21
CA MET A 276 -1.27 -18.05 4.04
C MET A 276 -1.63 -18.67 5.39
N GLY A 277 -1.11 -19.86 5.72
CA GLY A 277 -1.38 -20.55 6.98
C GLY A 277 -0.30 -20.38 8.05
N GLY A 278 0.94 -20.09 7.66
CA GLY A 278 2.06 -19.99 8.60
C GLY A 278 2.17 -18.61 9.24
N GLN A 279 2.38 -18.55 10.55
CA GLN A 279 2.61 -17.31 11.28
C GLN A 279 4.11 -16.93 11.24
N PRO A 280 4.49 -15.70 10.82
CA PRO A 280 5.88 -15.28 10.91
C PRO A 280 6.40 -15.23 12.34
N GLU A 281 5.63 -14.67 13.26
CA GLU A 281 5.98 -14.65 14.67
C GLU A 281 5.48 -15.92 15.37
N GLY A 282 6.40 -16.71 15.92
CA GLY A 282 6.07 -17.88 16.75
C GLY A 282 6.15 -19.22 16.03
N GLU A 283 6.10 -19.23 14.70
CA GLU A 283 6.15 -20.46 13.91
C GLU A 283 7.28 -20.44 12.86
N THR A 284 7.22 -19.53 11.89
CA THR A 284 8.07 -19.61 10.69
C THR A 284 9.33 -18.74 10.72
N MET A 285 9.41 -17.70 11.56
CA MET A 285 10.55 -16.76 11.60
C MET A 285 11.18 -16.57 12.99
N GLY A 286 12.49 -16.27 12.99
CA GLY A 286 13.30 -16.07 14.21
C GLY A 286 13.40 -14.63 14.73
N PHE A 287 12.99 -13.62 13.94
CA PHE A 287 13.15 -12.20 14.32
C PHE A 287 12.11 -11.72 15.35
N LYS A 288 11.04 -12.49 15.60
CA LYS A 288 9.84 -12.11 16.38
C LYS A 288 9.08 -10.94 15.74
N MET A 289 9.52 -9.71 16.00
CA MET A 289 8.90 -8.51 15.41
C MET A 289 9.66 -8.09 14.15
N LEU A 290 8.95 -7.94 13.03
CA LEU A 290 9.57 -7.74 11.72
C LEU A 290 10.45 -6.48 11.68
N ALA A 291 10.05 -5.40 12.36
CA ALA A 291 10.85 -4.18 12.45
C ALA A 291 12.29 -4.42 12.96
N ARG A 292 12.53 -5.48 13.75
CA ARG A 292 13.87 -5.87 14.23
C ARG A 292 14.85 -6.15 13.09
N VAL A 293 14.36 -6.64 11.95
CA VAL A 293 15.20 -7.04 10.82
C VAL A 293 16.12 -5.91 10.38
N GLY A 294 15.61 -4.67 10.34
CA GLY A 294 16.39 -3.51 9.90
C GLY A 294 17.69 -3.32 10.67
N ALA A 295 17.75 -3.70 11.96
CA ALA A 295 18.95 -3.61 12.79
C ALA A 295 20.12 -4.46 12.28
N GLY A 296 19.86 -5.51 11.50
CA GLY A 296 20.87 -6.36 10.91
C GLY A 296 21.46 -5.84 9.59
N LEU A 297 20.88 -4.79 8.98
CA LEU A 297 21.19 -4.40 7.61
C LEU A 297 22.11 -3.18 7.49
N ASN A 298 22.00 -2.19 8.39
CA ASN A 298 22.91 -1.05 8.46
C ASN A 298 22.87 -0.36 9.85
N PRO A 299 23.81 0.56 10.15
CA PRO A 299 23.84 1.25 11.45
C PRO A 299 22.59 2.09 11.78
N GLN A 300 21.88 2.59 10.76
CA GLN A 300 20.62 3.32 10.90
C GLN A 300 19.42 2.40 11.14
N GLN A 301 19.64 1.08 11.14
CA GLN A 301 18.62 0.04 11.29
C GLN A 301 17.50 0.14 10.24
N MET A 302 17.84 0.57 9.01
CA MET A 302 16.92 0.95 7.93
C MET A 302 15.82 1.91 8.39
N HIS A 303 16.11 2.76 9.38
CA HIS A 303 15.11 3.62 10.03
C HIS A 303 13.83 2.86 10.41
N ALA A 304 13.96 1.60 10.83
CA ALA A 304 12.84 0.69 11.01
C ALA A 304 11.81 1.25 11.99
N GLU A 305 10.53 0.97 11.73
CA GLU A 305 9.42 1.38 12.59
C GLU A 305 8.24 0.41 12.43
N ARG A 306 7.65 -0.02 13.55
CA ARG A 306 6.36 -0.73 13.55
C ARG A 306 5.24 0.27 13.75
N ILE A 307 4.20 0.20 12.91
CA ILE A 307 3.12 1.18 12.83
C ILE A 307 1.80 0.47 13.07
N ASP A 308 0.89 1.13 13.78
CA ASP A 308 -0.51 0.71 13.83
C ASP A 308 -1.18 1.01 12.49
N GLY A 309 -1.37 -0.03 11.68
CA GLY A 309 -2.01 0.04 10.37
C GLY A 309 -3.54 0.06 10.41
N PHE A 310 -4.17 -0.03 11.58
CA PHE A 310 -5.61 0.22 11.75
C PHE A 310 -5.90 1.71 11.99
N ASN A 311 -4.88 2.52 12.25
CA ASN A 311 -5.00 3.97 12.31
C ASN A 311 -4.45 4.61 11.02
N PRO A 312 -5.32 5.11 10.11
CA PRO A 312 -4.84 5.68 8.84
C PRO A 312 -3.98 6.94 9.03
N LEU A 313 -4.17 7.69 10.13
CA LEU A 313 -3.35 8.87 10.45
C LEU A 313 -1.95 8.48 10.94
N ALA A 314 -1.82 7.37 11.67
CA ALA A 314 -0.53 6.84 12.08
C ALA A 314 0.31 6.43 10.87
N VAL A 315 -0.30 5.76 9.89
CA VAL A 315 0.36 5.35 8.65
C VAL A 315 0.73 6.57 7.80
N ALA A 316 -0.19 7.53 7.64
CA ALA A 316 0.07 8.77 6.89
C ALA A 316 1.22 9.58 7.50
N ASP A 317 1.26 9.71 8.83
CA ASP A 317 2.34 10.38 9.55
C ASP A 317 3.69 9.69 9.33
N ALA A 318 3.72 8.36 9.45
CA ALA A 318 4.93 7.58 9.23
C ALA A 318 5.44 7.71 7.79
N ILE A 319 4.58 7.56 6.78
CA ILE A 319 4.98 7.77 5.38
C ILE A 319 5.52 9.18 5.16
N GLN A 320 4.85 10.21 5.68
CA GLN A 320 5.32 11.59 5.54
C GLN A 320 6.72 11.79 6.16
N ARG A 321 6.98 11.22 7.33
CA ARG A 321 8.30 11.29 7.99
C ARG A 321 9.37 10.51 7.22
N LYS A 322 9.07 9.28 6.80
CA LYS A 322 10.03 8.39 6.14
C LYS A 322 10.32 8.80 4.70
N LYS A 323 9.34 9.40 4.00
CA LYS A 323 9.56 10.00 2.69
C LYS A 323 10.66 11.05 2.74
N LYS A 324 10.68 11.92 3.77
CA LYS A 324 11.75 12.91 3.97
C LYS A 324 13.14 12.28 4.14
N VAL A 325 13.22 11.14 4.83
CA VAL A 325 14.49 10.37 4.99
C VAL A 325 14.98 9.86 3.63
N CYS A 326 14.08 9.31 2.81
CA CYS A 326 14.41 8.85 1.46
C CYS A 326 14.84 10.01 0.54
N GLU A 327 14.11 11.13 0.59
CA GLU A 327 14.38 12.34 -0.21
C GLU A 327 15.70 13.02 0.20
N SER A 328 16.07 13.00 1.48
CA SER A 328 17.36 13.53 1.96
C SER A 328 18.56 12.63 1.61
N GLY A 329 18.34 11.51 0.92
CA GLY A 329 19.39 10.56 0.58
C GLY A 329 19.82 9.66 1.74
N ASP A 330 18.98 9.54 2.78
CA ASP A 330 19.28 8.70 3.94
C ASP A 330 18.53 7.36 3.95
N GLY A 331 17.82 7.00 2.87
CA GLY A 331 17.21 5.68 2.73
C GLY A 331 18.23 4.51 2.64
N PRO A 332 17.76 3.26 2.53
CA PRO A 332 16.35 2.85 2.48
C PRO A 332 15.68 2.80 3.87
N VAL A 333 14.36 2.71 3.86
CA VAL A 333 13.51 2.59 5.06
C VAL A 333 12.82 1.22 5.11
N LEU A 334 12.62 0.67 6.31
CA LEU A 334 11.78 -0.52 6.55
C LEU A 334 10.59 -0.16 7.45
N LEU A 335 9.37 -0.51 7.02
CA LEU A 335 8.15 -0.32 7.80
C LEU A 335 7.45 -1.66 8.05
N ASP A 336 7.07 -1.92 9.29
CA ASP A 336 6.25 -3.05 9.74
C ASP A 336 4.84 -2.51 10.06
N VAL A 337 3.94 -2.49 9.07
CA VAL A 337 2.60 -1.92 9.22
C VAL A 337 1.63 -3.00 9.66
N VAL A 338 1.25 -2.96 10.93
CA VAL A 338 0.40 -3.98 11.56
C VAL A 338 -1.04 -3.80 11.15
N THR A 339 -1.62 -4.85 10.57
CA THR A 339 -3.01 -4.88 10.15
C THR A 339 -3.55 -6.29 10.35
N TYR A 340 -4.74 -6.58 9.85
CA TYR A 340 -5.31 -7.91 9.93
C TYR A 340 -6.25 -8.17 8.75
N ARG A 341 -6.24 -9.41 8.25
CA ARG A 341 -7.09 -9.83 7.13
C ARG A 341 -8.33 -10.54 7.64
N PHE A 342 -9.52 -9.98 7.45
CA PHE A 342 -10.76 -10.62 7.93
C PHE A 342 -11.19 -11.83 7.09
N SER A 343 -10.88 -11.84 5.79
CA SER A 343 -11.16 -12.97 4.91
C SER A 343 -10.08 -14.07 5.01
N GLY A 344 -10.34 -15.24 4.44
CA GLY A 344 -9.30 -16.25 4.14
C GLY A 344 -8.20 -15.70 3.22
N HIS A 345 -7.14 -16.49 2.99
CA HIS A 345 -6.03 -16.10 2.12
C HIS A 345 -6.51 -15.71 0.71
N SER A 346 -7.43 -16.53 0.20
CA SER A 346 -8.28 -16.26 -0.97
C SER A 346 -9.73 -16.63 -0.60
N PRO A 347 -10.73 -16.25 -1.40
CA PRO A 347 -12.12 -16.66 -1.15
C PRO A 347 -12.35 -18.17 -1.11
N SER A 348 -11.44 -18.97 -1.68
CA SER A 348 -11.48 -20.44 -1.63
C SER A 348 -10.74 -21.06 -0.44
N ASP A 349 -10.04 -20.26 0.36
CA ASP A 349 -9.31 -20.75 1.54
C ASP A 349 -10.26 -20.93 2.73
N ALA A 350 -10.31 -22.15 3.27
CA ALA A 350 -11.11 -22.49 4.44
C ALA A 350 -10.61 -21.83 5.74
N SER A 351 -9.37 -21.29 5.75
CA SER A 351 -8.80 -20.55 6.88
C SER A 351 -8.75 -21.36 8.20
N SER A 352 -8.48 -22.66 8.12
CA SER A 352 -8.49 -23.59 9.27
C SER A 352 -7.39 -23.37 10.31
N TYR A 353 -6.48 -22.43 10.06
CA TYR A 353 -5.34 -22.08 10.91
C TYR A 353 -5.61 -20.86 11.81
N ARG A 354 -6.85 -20.33 11.81
CA ARG A 354 -7.27 -19.19 12.64
C ARG A 354 -8.55 -19.49 13.36
N GLU A 355 -8.57 -19.13 14.64
CA GLU A 355 -9.77 -19.24 15.47
C GLU A 355 -10.75 -18.10 15.14
N LYS A 356 -12.05 -18.41 15.14
CA LYS A 356 -13.09 -17.40 14.95
C LYS A 356 -13.02 -16.28 16.00
N ALA A 357 -12.66 -16.63 17.23
CA ALA A 357 -12.48 -15.69 18.33
C ALA A 357 -11.36 -14.67 18.07
N GLU A 358 -10.28 -15.06 17.37
CA GLU A 358 -9.21 -14.14 16.98
C GLU A 358 -9.73 -13.13 15.95
N ILE A 359 -10.38 -13.61 14.89
CA ILE A 359 -10.94 -12.74 13.85
C ILE A 359 -11.95 -11.76 14.47
N ASP A 360 -12.84 -12.25 15.34
CA ASP A 360 -13.84 -11.40 16.00
C ASP A 360 -13.19 -10.37 16.94
N ALA A 361 -12.05 -10.70 17.56
CA ALA A 361 -11.29 -9.74 18.36
C ALA A 361 -10.72 -8.61 17.50
N TRP A 362 -10.16 -8.92 16.34
CA TRP A 362 -9.65 -7.90 15.40
C TRP A 362 -10.78 -7.08 14.76
N MET A 363 -11.91 -7.69 14.43
CA MET A 363 -13.06 -6.98 13.86
C MET A 363 -13.68 -5.94 14.81
N LYS A 364 -13.51 -6.08 16.14
CA LYS A 364 -13.91 -5.02 17.10
C LYS A 364 -13.17 -3.70 16.87
N TYR A 365 -12.01 -3.76 16.23
CA TYR A 365 -11.17 -2.60 15.92
C TYR A 365 -11.19 -2.23 14.43
N ASP A 366 -12.15 -2.74 13.65
CA ASP A 366 -12.24 -2.47 12.20
C ASP A 366 -12.03 -0.97 11.90
N PRO A 367 -11.01 -0.61 11.11
CA PRO A 367 -10.63 0.78 10.86
C PRO A 367 -11.77 1.63 10.30
N LEU A 368 -12.71 1.05 9.54
CA LEU A 368 -13.86 1.79 9.03
C LEU A 368 -14.80 2.24 10.14
N THR A 369 -14.90 1.46 11.22
CA THR A 369 -15.80 1.74 12.35
C THR A 369 -15.11 2.64 13.37
N THR A 370 -13.87 2.31 13.74
CA THR A 370 -13.13 3.05 14.76
C THR A 370 -12.80 4.47 14.29
N PHE A 371 -12.29 4.63 13.07
CA PHE A 371 -11.99 5.97 12.53
C PHE A 371 -13.24 6.82 12.34
N ALA A 372 -14.34 6.24 11.82
CA ALA A 372 -15.62 6.94 11.71
C ALA A 372 -16.14 7.44 13.08
N ALA A 373 -16.03 6.63 14.12
CA ALA A 373 -16.40 7.03 15.47
C ALA A 373 -15.53 8.18 15.99
N GLU A 374 -14.22 8.17 15.69
CA GLU A 374 -13.32 9.28 16.04
C GLU A 374 -13.64 10.57 15.28
N LEU A 375 -14.00 10.49 13.99
CA LEU A 375 -14.46 11.65 13.20
C LEU A 375 -15.70 12.30 13.81
N VAL A 376 -16.70 11.51 14.16
CA VAL A 376 -17.93 12.00 14.81
C VAL A 376 -17.62 12.59 16.18
N LYS A 377 -16.82 11.89 17.00
CA LYS A 377 -16.41 12.37 18.33
C LYS A 377 -15.66 13.70 18.27
N ALA A 378 -14.82 13.90 17.27
CA ALA A 378 -14.07 15.14 17.05
C ALA A 378 -14.90 16.26 16.40
N GLY A 379 -16.19 16.01 16.09
CA GLY A 379 -17.07 17.00 15.47
C GLY A 379 -16.76 17.28 14.00
N VAL A 380 -16.04 16.38 13.31
CA VAL A 380 -15.70 16.51 11.88
C VAL A 380 -16.94 16.33 11.01
N CYS A 381 -17.84 15.42 11.41
CA CYS A 381 -19.08 15.12 10.71
C CYS A 381 -20.14 14.52 11.64
N SER A 382 -21.35 14.33 11.11
CA SER A 382 -22.41 13.57 11.78
C SER A 382 -22.33 12.06 11.45
N PRO A 383 -22.99 11.19 12.24
CA PRO A 383 -23.16 9.78 11.87
C PRO A 383 -23.83 9.60 10.50
N MET A 384 -24.77 10.49 10.14
CA MET A 384 -25.49 10.43 8.87
C MET A 384 -24.57 10.72 7.67
N ASP A 385 -23.52 11.52 7.86
CA ASP A 385 -22.51 11.77 6.82
C ASP A 385 -21.68 10.51 6.55
N ILE A 386 -21.34 9.75 7.60
CA ILE A 386 -20.63 8.46 7.49
C ILE A 386 -21.48 7.45 6.71
N ASP A 387 -22.76 7.30 7.08
CA ASP A 387 -23.69 6.43 6.35
C ASP A 387 -23.80 6.85 4.88
N GLY A 388 -23.82 8.15 4.60
CA GLY A 388 -23.82 8.70 3.26
C GLY A 388 -22.54 8.36 2.47
N LEU A 389 -21.36 8.36 3.12
CA LEU A 389 -20.10 7.95 2.48
C LEU A 389 -20.14 6.47 2.08
N LYS A 390 -20.58 5.60 2.99
CA LYS A 390 -20.72 4.17 2.73
C LYS A 390 -21.69 3.90 1.57
N GLN A 391 -22.88 4.51 1.60
CA GLN A 391 -23.87 4.34 0.52
C GLN A 391 -23.35 4.80 -0.84
N ARG A 392 -22.61 5.92 -0.88
CA ARG A 392 -21.97 6.41 -2.11
C ARG A 392 -20.90 5.43 -2.62
N ALA A 393 -20.06 4.91 -1.73
CA ALA A 393 -19.05 3.92 -2.09
C ALA A 393 -19.67 2.65 -2.69
N GLU A 394 -20.70 2.09 -2.05
CA GLU A 394 -21.45 0.94 -2.56
C GLU A 394 -22.11 1.25 -3.92
N ALA A 395 -22.66 2.46 -4.09
CA ALA A 395 -23.27 2.88 -5.36
C ALA A 395 -22.26 3.02 -6.50
N ILE A 396 -21.05 3.56 -6.23
CA ILE A 396 -19.96 3.64 -7.21
C ILE A 396 -19.56 2.24 -7.66
N VAL A 397 -19.30 1.33 -6.71
CA VAL A 397 -18.87 -0.05 -7.02
C VAL A 397 -19.96 -0.81 -7.79
N LEU A 398 -21.23 -0.69 -7.38
CA LEU A 398 -22.33 -1.32 -8.09
C LEU A 398 -22.51 -0.75 -9.50
N ARG A 399 -22.35 0.56 -9.69
CA ARG A 399 -22.41 1.18 -11.03
C ARG A 399 -21.28 0.67 -11.91
N CYS A 400 -20.05 0.63 -11.41
CA CYS A 400 -18.89 0.17 -12.18
C CYS A 400 -18.88 -1.34 -12.44
N TYR A 401 -19.56 -2.13 -11.60
CA TYR A 401 -19.68 -3.57 -11.78
C TYR A 401 -20.73 -3.95 -12.83
N ARG A 402 -21.78 -3.13 -12.98
CA ARG A 402 -22.77 -3.26 -14.07
C ARG A 402 -22.13 -2.96 -15.42
#